data_AF-A0A2E7QFV8-F1
#
_entry.id   AF-A0A2E7QFV8-F1
#
_cell.length_a   1.000
_cell.length_b   1.000
_cell.length_c   1.000
_cell.angle_alpha   90.00
_cell.angle_beta   90.00
_cell.angle_gamma   90.00
#
_symmetry.space_group_name_H-M   'P 1'
#
loop_
_entity.id
_entity.type
_entity.pdbx_description
1 polymer ?
#
loop_
_entity_poly.entity_id
_entity_poly.type
_entity_poly.pdbx_seq_one_letter_code
_entity_poly.pdbx_strand_id
1 'polypeptide(L)'
;MTPALLGIEGATVVGTGKSLTDHYISFTTGKNCSTLRKNTGRTYCEEDEISAPEEIYCYKSLGKVNCYSTPRPHGEDQNRVGHIAQGAKETR
;
A
#
# COMPACT_ATOMS: atom_id res chain seq x y z
N MET A 1 31.62 -6.58 9.82
CA MET A 1 30.59 -6.91 10.83
C MET A 1 31.14 -8.00 11.73
N THR A 2 31.27 -7.74 13.03
CA THR A 2 31.69 -8.77 13.99
C THR A 2 30.55 -9.76 14.24
N PRO A 3 30.82 -11.03 14.56
CA PRO A 3 29.78 -12.04 14.80
C PRO A 3 28.85 -11.66 15.95
N ALA A 4 29.34 -10.91 16.94
CA ALA A 4 28.51 -10.36 18.01
C ALA A 4 27.40 -9.44 17.50
N LEU A 5 27.69 -8.59 16.50
CA LEU A 5 26.71 -7.68 15.93
C LEU A 5 25.61 -8.45 15.18
N LEU A 6 25.98 -9.51 14.45
CA LEU A 6 25.00 -10.38 13.80
C LEU A 6 24.07 -11.09 14.80
N GLY A 7 24.62 -11.53 15.94
CA GLY A 7 23.82 -12.14 17.01
C GLY A 7 22.81 -11.17 17.64
N ILE A 8 23.22 -9.93 17.88
CA ILE A 8 22.35 -8.90 18.46
C ILE A 8 21.27 -8.49 17.45
N GLU A 9 21.65 -8.24 16.20
CA GLU A 9 20.72 -7.93 15.10
C GLU A 9 19.67 -9.05 14.98
N GLY A 10 20.10 -10.31 14.94
CA GLY A 10 19.19 -11.46 14.92
C GLY A 10 18.25 -11.54 16.13
N ALA A 11 18.76 -11.31 17.35
CA ALA A 11 17.93 -11.31 18.56
C ALA A 11 16.85 -10.22 18.52
N THR A 12 17.17 -9.03 18.03
CA THR A 12 16.19 -7.94 17.90
C THR A 12 15.13 -8.22 16.85
N VAL A 13 15.51 -8.86 15.74
CA VAL A 13 14.57 -9.31 14.71
C VAL A 13 13.60 -10.35 15.28
N VAL A 14 14.09 -11.33 16.04
CA VAL A 14 13.23 -12.35 16.67
C VAL A 14 12.30 -11.73 17.74
N GLY A 15 12.79 -10.77 18.53
CA GLY A 15 12.01 -10.16 19.60
C GLY A 15 11.00 -9.11 19.14
N THR A 16 11.32 -8.34 18.09
CA THR A 16 10.54 -7.15 17.70
C THR A 16 10.10 -7.13 16.23
N GLY A 17 10.55 -8.08 15.42
CA GLY A 17 10.31 -8.07 13.97
C GLY A 17 11.13 -7.02 13.19
N LYS A 18 12.10 -6.38 13.85
CA LYS A 18 12.97 -5.33 13.28
C LYS A 18 14.41 -5.54 13.71
N SER A 19 15.34 -5.31 12.81
CA SER A 19 16.77 -5.23 13.13
C SER A 19 17.05 -3.93 13.93
N LEU A 20 18.19 -3.85 14.63
CA LEU A 20 18.62 -2.62 15.30
C LEU A 20 18.74 -1.47 14.30
N THR A 21 19.27 -1.77 13.12
CA THR A 21 19.37 -0.80 12.02
C THR A 21 17.99 -0.33 11.57
N ASP A 22 17.00 -1.24 11.47
CA ASP A 22 15.62 -0.88 11.12
C ASP A 22 14.95 -0.01 12.21
N HIS A 23 15.24 -0.26 13.49
CA HIS A 23 14.78 0.60 14.59
C HIS A 23 15.37 2.00 14.49
N TYR A 24 16.68 2.11 14.22
CA TYR A 24 17.35 3.40 14.03
C TYR A 24 16.77 4.16 12.83
N ILE A 25 16.56 3.49 11.70
CA ILE A 25 15.96 4.13 10.52
C ILE A 25 14.51 4.52 10.81
N SER A 26 13.73 3.66 11.47
CA SER A 26 12.35 3.99 11.83
C SER A 26 12.28 5.22 12.73
N PHE A 27 13.19 5.32 13.71
CA PHE A 27 13.26 6.45 14.63
C PHE A 27 13.64 7.76 13.92
N THR A 28 14.64 7.72 13.03
CA THR A 28 15.14 8.91 12.33
C THR A 28 14.21 9.40 11.23
N THR A 29 13.53 8.49 10.54
CA THR A 29 12.60 8.83 9.45
C THR A 29 11.18 9.09 9.94
N GLY A 30 10.85 8.68 11.17
CA GLY A 30 9.48 8.71 11.71
C GLY A 30 8.53 7.72 11.02
N LYS A 31 9.08 6.78 10.25
CA LYS A 31 8.34 5.79 9.46
C LYS A 31 8.50 4.40 10.05
N ASN A 32 7.53 3.52 9.81
CA ASN A 32 7.60 2.13 10.23
C ASN A 32 8.38 1.29 9.21
N CYS A 33 9.71 1.26 9.32
CA CYS A 33 10.59 0.58 8.37
C CYS A 33 11.12 -0.77 8.90
N SER A 34 11.13 -1.82 8.07
CA SER A 34 11.68 -3.14 8.43
C SER A 34 12.19 -3.92 7.22
N THR A 35 13.38 -4.50 7.37
CA THR A 35 13.99 -5.36 6.36
C THR A 35 13.20 -6.66 6.17
N LEU A 36 12.58 -7.18 7.23
CA LEU A 36 11.69 -8.35 7.11
C LEU A 36 10.48 -8.05 6.21
N ARG A 37 9.89 -6.86 6.32
CA ARG A 37 8.76 -6.43 5.48
C ARG A 37 9.15 -6.44 4.01
N LYS A 38 10.33 -5.89 3.71
CA LYS A 38 10.92 -5.90 2.37
C LYS A 38 11.11 -7.32 1.84
N ASN A 39 11.56 -8.25 2.68
CA ASN A 39 11.74 -9.65 2.29
C ASN A 39 10.41 -10.37 2.00
N THR A 40 9.30 -9.92 2.60
CA THR A 40 7.94 -10.43 2.30
C THR A 40 7.29 -9.81 1.06
N GLY A 41 8.06 -9.06 0.24
CA GLY A 41 7.57 -8.44 -0.99
C GLY A 41 6.83 -7.11 -0.79
N ARG A 42 6.86 -6.57 0.42
CA ARG A 42 6.29 -5.25 0.74
C ARG A 42 7.34 -4.15 0.61
N THR A 43 6.91 -2.90 0.69
CA THR A 43 7.85 -1.76 0.79
C THR A 43 8.61 -1.81 2.11
N TYR A 44 9.82 -1.23 2.09
CA TYR A 44 10.69 -1.20 3.27
C TYR A 44 10.04 -0.46 4.43
N CYS A 45 9.46 0.72 4.17
CA CYS A 45 8.63 1.45 5.13
C CYS A 45 7.15 1.27 4.78
N GLU A 46 6.33 1.08 5.79
CA GLU A 46 4.89 0.88 5.65
C GLU A 46 4.20 2.02 4.91
N GLU A 47 4.61 3.25 5.19
CA GLU A 47 4.04 4.47 4.64
C GLU A 47 4.36 4.68 3.16
N ASP A 48 5.33 3.94 2.62
CA ASP A 48 5.70 3.99 1.20
C ASP A 48 4.88 3.02 0.34
N GLU A 49 4.01 2.21 0.96
CA GLU A 49 3.12 1.31 0.23
C GLU A 49 2.07 2.15 -0.55
N ILE A 50 2.12 2.08 -1.88
CA ILE A 50 1.13 2.74 -2.73
C ILE A 50 -0.19 2.00 -2.54
N SER A 51 -1.17 2.65 -1.89
CA SER A 51 -2.53 2.12 -1.82
C SER A 51 -3.06 1.94 -3.23
N ALA A 52 -3.68 0.79 -3.51
CA ALA A 52 -4.32 0.55 -4.79
C ALA A 52 -5.32 1.69 -5.07
N PRO A 53 -5.41 2.19 -6.32
CA PRO A 53 -6.43 3.19 -6.67
C PRO A 53 -7.81 2.63 -6.29
N GLU A 54 -8.61 3.47 -5.64
CA GLU A 54 -9.98 3.11 -5.26
C GLU A 54 -10.79 2.70 -6.50
N GLU A 55 -11.83 1.89 -6.29
CA GLU A 55 -12.71 1.51 -7.38
C GLU A 55 -13.51 2.73 -7.80
N ILE A 56 -13.47 3.09 -9.08
CA ILE A 56 -14.19 4.25 -9.59
C ILE A 56 -15.30 3.79 -10.52
N TYR A 57 -16.53 4.22 -10.23
CA TYR A 57 -17.72 3.95 -11.04
C TYR A 57 -18.13 5.21 -11.79
N CYS A 58 -18.13 5.16 -13.13
CA CYS A 58 -18.48 6.31 -13.97
C CYS A 58 -19.84 6.11 -14.66
N TYR A 59 -20.71 7.12 -14.52
CA TYR A 59 -22.06 7.11 -15.08
C TYR A 59 -22.29 8.31 -16.01
N LYS A 60 -23.01 8.06 -17.10
CA LYS A 60 -23.45 9.11 -18.02
C LYS A 60 -24.57 9.93 -17.36
N SER A 61 -24.44 11.25 -17.39
CA SER A 61 -25.50 12.20 -17.00
C SER A 61 -25.93 13.03 -18.21
N LEU A 62 -26.89 13.94 -18.02
CA LEU A 62 -27.51 14.72 -19.09
C LEU A 62 -26.53 15.59 -19.91
N GLY A 63 -25.36 15.93 -19.37
CA GLY A 63 -24.36 16.74 -20.08
C GLY A 63 -22.90 16.42 -19.80
N LYS A 64 -22.60 15.48 -18.90
CA LYS A 64 -21.23 15.07 -18.56
C LYS A 64 -21.18 13.66 -17.99
N VAL A 65 -19.99 13.07 -17.91
CA VAL A 65 -19.74 11.85 -17.14
C VAL A 65 -19.41 12.26 -15.70
N ASN A 66 -20.07 11.64 -14.72
CA ASN A 66 -19.75 11.81 -13.31
C ASN A 66 -19.26 10.47 -12.75
N CYS A 67 -18.13 10.51 -12.03
CA CYS A 67 -17.49 9.34 -11.45
C CYS A 67 -17.55 9.41 -9.92
N TYR A 68 -17.75 8.26 -9.27
CA TYR A 68 -17.93 8.13 -7.83
C TYR A 68 -17.13 6.94 -7.29
N SER A 69 -16.73 7.00 -6.01
CA SER A 69 -16.03 5.90 -5.31
C SER A 69 -16.95 4.80 -4.80
N THR A 70 -18.28 5.00 -4.90
CA THR A 70 -19.29 4.01 -4.48
C THR A 70 -20.28 3.75 -5.61
N PRO A 71 -20.78 2.50 -5.75
CA PRO A 71 -21.80 2.18 -6.73
C PRO A 71 -23.13 2.84 -6.38
N ARG A 72 -24.00 3.02 -7.39
CA ARG A 72 -25.35 3.57 -7.17
C ARG A 72 -26.21 2.63 -6.30
N PRO A 73 -27.01 3.16 -5.35
CA PRO A 73 -27.82 2.34 -4.44
C PRO A 73 -28.85 1.41 -5.11
N HIS A 74 -29.35 1.80 -6.28
CA HIS A 74 -30.43 1.08 -6.97
C HIS A 74 -29.96 0.23 -8.15
N GLY A 75 -28.65 -0.05 -8.26
CA GLY A 75 -28.12 -1.06 -9.17
C GLY A 75 -28.30 -0.77 -10.67
N GLU A 76 -28.53 0.48 -11.04
CA GLU A 76 -28.91 0.81 -12.41
C GLU A 76 -27.70 0.82 -13.36
N ASP A 77 -27.61 -0.20 -14.20
CA ASP A 77 -26.51 -0.41 -15.16
C ASP A 77 -26.71 0.30 -16.50
N GLN A 78 -27.92 0.77 -16.80
CA GLN A 78 -28.28 1.25 -18.14
C GLN A 78 -27.51 2.51 -18.60
N ASN A 79 -26.84 3.21 -17.67
CA ASN A 79 -26.04 4.41 -17.94
C ASN A 79 -24.57 4.29 -17.47
N ARG A 80 -24.08 3.09 -17.15
CA ARG A 80 -22.69 2.89 -16.71
C ARG A 80 -21.75 2.92 -17.91
N VAL A 81 -20.80 3.86 -17.90
CA VAL A 81 -19.79 4.00 -18.97
C VAL A 81 -18.68 2.97 -18.80
N GLY A 82 -18.35 2.65 -17.54
CA GLY A 82 -17.33 1.68 -17.16
C GLY A 82 -17.02 1.81 -15.66
N HIS A 83 -16.14 0.94 -15.18
CA HIS A 83 -15.53 1.05 -13.86
C HIS A 83 -14.03 0.77 -13.97
N ILE A 84 -13.24 1.43 -13.13
CA ILE A 84 -11.82 1.12 -12.95
C ILE A 84 -11.74 0.25 -11.70
N ALA A 85 -11.37 -1.02 -11.89
CA ALA A 85 -11.20 -1.96 -10.79
C ALA A 85 -10.04 -1.52 -9.88
N GLN A 86 -10.13 -1.83 -8.59
CA GLN A 86 -9.06 -1.56 -7.65
C GLN A 86 -7.77 -2.25 -8.09
N GLY A 87 -6.70 -1.47 -8.22
CA GLY A 87 -5.40 -1.98 -8.68
C GLY A 87 -5.27 -2.14 -10.20
N ALA A 88 -6.21 -1.63 -11.01
CA ALA A 88 -6.03 -1.55 -12.45
C ALA A 88 -4.83 -0.64 -12.77
N LYS A 89 -3.79 -1.24 -13.36
CA LYS A 89 -2.61 -0.53 -13.84
C LYS A 89 -3.03 0.25 -15.10
N GLU A 90 -2.92 1.57 -15.07
CA GLU A 90 -3.06 2.42 -16.26
C GLU A 90 -2.02 1.98 -17.31
N THR A 91 -2.42 1.13 -18.25
CA THR A 91 -1.59 0.77 -19.41
C THR A 91 -1.72 1.90 -20.41
N ARG A 92 -0.71 2.77 -20.45
CA ARG A 92 -0.49 3.73 -21.53
C ARG A 92 0.30 3.10 -22.66
#